data_AF-A0A8S3ZZR3-F1
#
_entry.id   AF-A0A8S3ZZR3-F1
#
_cell.length_a   1.000
_cell.length_b   1.000
_cell.length_c   1.000
_cell.angle_alpha   90.00
_cell.angle_beta   90.00
_cell.angle_gamma   90.00
#
_symmetry.space_group_name_H-M   'P 1'
#
loop_
_entity.id
_entity.type
_entity.pdbx_description
1 polymer ?
#
loop_
_entity_poly.entity_id
_entity_poly.type
_entity_poly.pdbx_seq_one_letter_code
_entity_poly.pdbx_strand_id
1 'polypeptide(L)'
;AAYQTRRRRHAFAAVDCYRFGHLCHKQGVEDTPTFTLFSNGHKVATITDAETFDSDSMKGFVEKAPVLSGPVKETESKRYLPIEYR
;
A
#
# COMPACT_ATOMS: atom_id res chain seq x y z
N ALA A 1 -14.78 -2.19 18.97
CA ALA A 1 -13.36 -2.53 19.18
C ALA A 1 -12.52 -1.62 18.31
N ALA A 2 -11.39 -1.08 18.79
CA ALA A 2 -10.51 -0.30 17.93
C ALA A 2 -9.89 -1.26 16.90
N TYR A 3 -10.04 -0.95 15.60
CA TYR A 3 -9.42 -1.70 14.50
C TYR A 3 -7.91 -1.50 14.55
N GLN A 4 -7.26 -2.20 15.47
CA GLN A 4 -5.83 -2.13 15.71
C GLN A 4 -5.15 -3.29 14.97
N THR A 5 -4.08 -2.96 14.26
CA THR A 5 -3.13 -3.90 13.69
C THR A 5 -2.14 -4.32 14.79
N ARG A 6 -1.62 -5.55 14.72
CA ARG A 6 -0.57 -6.07 15.60
C ARG A 6 0.79 -5.46 15.27
N ARG A 7 1.04 -5.12 14.01
CA ARG A 7 2.29 -4.47 13.58
C ARG A 7 2.41 -3.06 14.15
N ARG A 8 3.43 -2.84 14.97
CA ARG A 8 3.77 -1.52 15.51
C ARG A 8 4.63 -0.76 14.50
N ARG A 9 4.52 0.58 14.45
CA ARG A 9 5.20 1.49 13.50
C ARG A 9 4.69 1.41 12.05
N HIS A 10 3.42 1.69 11.88
CA HIS A 10 2.82 2.01 10.59
C HIS A 10 1.99 3.29 10.78
N ALA A 11 1.73 3.99 9.68
CA ALA A 11 0.87 5.15 9.67
C ALA A 11 -0.03 5.09 8.44
N PHE A 12 -1.22 5.64 8.56
CA PHE A 12 -2.12 5.84 7.43
C PHE A 12 -1.96 7.27 6.94
N ALA A 13 -1.92 7.42 5.62
CA ALA A 13 -1.85 8.71 4.96
C ALA A 13 -2.85 8.72 3.80
N ALA A 14 -3.38 9.90 3.50
CA ALA A 14 -4.24 10.13 2.34
C ALA A 14 -3.60 11.21 1.46
N VAL A 15 -3.73 11.05 0.15
CA VAL A 15 -3.24 12.00 -0.84
C VAL A 15 -4.40 12.44 -1.72
N ASP A 16 -4.59 13.75 -1.85
CA ASP A 16 -5.58 14.33 -2.76
C ASP A 16 -4.98 14.39 -4.18
N CYS A 17 -5.36 13.44 -5.03
CA CYS A 17 -4.87 13.38 -6.41
C CYS A 17 -5.39 14.52 -7.30
N TYR A 18 -6.49 15.19 -6.94
CA TYR A 18 -6.93 16.38 -7.67
C TYR A 18 -5.96 17.55 -7.46
N ARG A 19 -5.39 17.68 -6.25
CA ARG A 19 -4.38 18.70 -5.94
C ARG A 19 -2.97 18.29 -6.35
N PHE A 20 -2.63 17.01 -6.22
CA PHE A 20 -1.27 16.49 -6.42
C PHE A 20 -1.20 15.47 -7.58
N GLY A 21 -1.84 15.77 -8.71
CA GLY A 21 -1.94 14.85 -9.84
C GLY A 21 -0.58 14.33 -10.36
N HIS A 22 0.44 15.18 -10.40
CA HIS A 22 1.80 14.77 -10.80
C HIS A 22 2.40 13.69 -9.88
N LEU A 23 2.11 13.75 -8.57
CA LEU A 23 2.57 12.76 -7.59
C LEU A 23 1.83 11.44 -7.81
N CYS A 24 0.50 11.49 -7.97
CA CYS A 24 -0.32 10.30 -8.20
C CYS A 24 0.08 9.61 -9.52
N HIS A 25 0.27 10.37 -10.60
CA HIS A 25 0.74 9.85 -11.88
C HIS A 25 2.14 9.22 -11.77
N LYS A 26 3.09 9.89 -11.10
CA LYS A 26 4.44 9.34 -10.86
C LYS A 26 4.40 8.03 -10.06
N GLN A 27 3.43 7.89 -9.16
CA GLN A 27 3.22 6.67 -8.38
C GLN A 27 2.35 5.63 -9.10
N GLY A 28 1.95 5.87 -10.35
CA GLY A 28 1.14 4.94 -11.16
C GLY A 28 -0.29 4.77 -10.64
N VAL A 29 -0.87 5.82 -10.05
CA VAL A 29 -2.29 5.85 -9.70
C VAL A 29 -3.07 6.25 -10.96
N GLU A 30 -3.80 5.31 -11.54
CA GLU A 30 -4.63 5.50 -12.73
C GLU A 30 -6.06 5.87 -12.34
N ASP A 31 -6.60 5.22 -11.29
CA ASP A 31 -7.95 5.43 -10.78
C ASP A 31 -7.97 5.64 -9.26
N THR A 32 -9.00 6.33 -8.78
CA THR A 32 -9.22 6.56 -7.33
C THR A 32 -10.51 5.90 -6.86
N PRO A 33 -10.58 5.36 -5.63
CA PRO A 33 -9.49 5.27 -4.64
C PRO A 33 -8.46 4.19 -5.02
N THR A 34 -7.19 4.42 -4.67
CA THR A 34 -6.13 3.40 -4.76
C THR A 34 -5.40 3.32 -3.42
N PHE A 35 -5.27 2.13 -2.86
CA PHE A 35 -4.54 1.90 -1.62
C PHE A 35 -3.17 1.32 -1.92
N THR A 36 -2.12 2.00 -1.48
CA THR A 36 -0.74 1.55 -1.66
C THR A 36 -0.03 1.47 -0.32
N LEU A 37 0.59 0.33 -0.04
CA LEU A 37 1.45 0.19 1.12
C LEU A 37 2.91 0.45 0.73
N PHE A 38 3.57 1.23 1.58
CA PHE A 38 4.98 1.50 1.47
C PHE A 38 5.73 0.92 2.67
N SER A 39 6.92 0.39 2.43
CA SER A 39 7.86 -0.04 3.47
C SER A 39 9.22 0.56 3.16
N ASN A 40 9.79 1.31 4.11
CA ASN A 40 11.07 2.02 3.95
C ASN A 40 11.17 2.85 2.66
N GLY A 41 10.08 3.52 2.27
CA GLY A 41 10.03 4.37 1.07
C GLY A 41 9.76 3.63 -0.24
N HIS A 42 9.65 2.29 -0.22
CA HIS A 42 9.38 1.48 -1.40
C HIS A 42 7.95 0.96 -1.42
N LYS A 43 7.33 0.95 -2.60
CA LYS A 43 6.01 0.34 -2.83
C LYS A 43 6.13 -1.17 -2.64
N VAL A 44 5.33 -1.74 -1.74
CA VAL A 44 5.32 -3.19 -1.48
C VAL A 44 4.07 -3.88 -2.01
N ALA A 45 2.96 -3.18 -2.08
CA ALA A 45 1.72 -3.70 -2.64
C ALA A 45 0.74 -2.56 -2.97
N THR A 46 -0.16 -2.81 -3.91
CA THR A 46 -1.22 -1.89 -4.31
C THR A 46 -2.53 -2.66 -4.48
N ILE A 47 -3.62 -2.06 -4.02
CA ILE A 47 -4.99 -2.54 -4.18
C ILE A 47 -5.77 -1.45 -4.90
N THR A 48 -6.36 -1.81 -6.04
CA THR A 48 -7.18 -0.95 -6.89
C THR A 48 -8.66 -1.26 -6.79
N ASP A 49 -9.05 -2.45 -6.31
CA ASP A 49 -10.44 -2.76 -5.97
C ASP A 49 -10.79 -2.13 -4.61
N ALA A 50 -11.16 -0.85 -4.66
CA ALA A 50 -11.52 -0.08 -3.49
C ALA A 50 -12.97 -0.29 -3.05
N GLU A 51 -13.84 -0.87 -3.88
CA GLU A 51 -15.27 -1.05 -3.56
C GLU A 51 -15.48 -2.07 -2.44
N THR A 52 -14.60 -3.06 -2.36
CA THR A 52 -14.63 -4.11 -1.31
C THR A 52 -13.61 -3.86 -0.18
N PHE A 53 -12.85 -2.76 -0.25
CA PHE A 53 -11.74 -2.52 0.66
C PHE A 53 -12.19 -1.88 1.98
N ASP A 54 -12.57 -2.74 2.93
CA ASP A 54 -12.99 -2.38 4.28
C ASP A 54 -11.83 -2.37 5.31
N SER A 55 -12.17 -2.10 6.57
CA SER A 55 -11.21 -2.06 7.67
C SER A 55 -10.53 -3.41 7.95
N ASP A 56 -11.20 -4.52 7.67
CA ASP A 56 -10.63 -5.86 7.89
C ASP A 56 -9.65 -6.22 6.77
N SER A 57 -9.98 -5.84 5.53
CA SER A 57 -9.11 -5.93 4.36
C SER A 57 -7.87 -5.06 4.54
N MET A 58 -8.04 -3.82 5.01
CA MET A 58 -6.94 -2.92 5.37
C MET A 58 -6.03 -3.52 6.44
N LYS A 59 -6.60 -4.08 7.50
CA LYS A 59 -5.83 -4.76 8.55
C LYS A 59 -5.06 -5.95 7.98
N GLY A 60 -5.72 -6.78 7.18
CA GLY A 60 -5.09 -7.91 6.51
C GLY A 60 -3.91 -7.49 5.64
N PHE A 61 -4.06 -6.37 4.93
CA PHE A 61 -3.02 -5.79 4.08
C PHE A 61 -1.77 -5.39 4.88
N VAL A 62 -1.95 -4.66 5.98
CA VAL A 62 -0.84 -4.26 6.85
C VAL A 62 -0.16 -5.48 7.51
N GLU A 63 -0.93 -6.46 7.96
CA GLU A 63 -0.42 -7.63 8.67
C GLU A 63 0.32 -8.63 7.77
N LYS A 64 -0.15 -8.83 6.54
CA LYS A 64 0.39 -9.84 5.62
C LYS A 64 1.50 -9.31 4.71
N ALA A 65 1.61 -8.00 4.52
CA ALA A 65 2.61 -7.43 3.64
C ALA A 65 4.05 -7.78 4.06
N PRO A 66 4.98 -7.96 3.11
CA PRO A 66 6.40 -8.12 3.44
C PRO A 66 6.92 -6.85 4.14
N VAL A 67 7.56 -7.01 5.29
CA VAL A 67 8.36 -5.92 5.89
C VAL A 67 9.73 -6.00 5.24
N LEU A 68 10.07 -5.02 4.41
CA LEU A 68 11.41 -4.96 3.82
C LEU A 68 12.40 -4.52 4.91
N SER A 69 13.13 -5.48 5.48
CA SER A 69 14.17 -5.20 6.48
C SER A 69 15.50 -4.89 5.80
N GLY A 70 15.95 -3.64 5.86
CA GLY A 70 17.26 -3.20 5.35
C GLY A 70 17.17 -2.27 4.13
N PRO A 71 18.31 -1.80 3.60
CA PRO A 71 18.36 -1.03 2.36
C PRO A 71 17.86 -1.91 1.20
N VAL A 72 16.69 -1.58 0.68
CA VAL A 72 16.03 -2.33 -0.41
C VAL A 72 16.87 -2.16 -1.67
N LYS A 73 17.41 -3.26 -2.19
CA LYS A 73 17.98 -3.25 -3.54
C LYS A 73 16.82 -3.18 -4.52
N GLU A 74 16.89 -2.25 -5.47
CA GLU A 74 15.84 -1.93 -6.46
C GLU A 74 15.32 -3.17 -7.22
N THR A 75 16.14 -4.21 -7.33
CA THR A 75 15.81 -5.51 -7.92
C THR A 75 14.82 -6.37 -7.12
N GLU A 76 14.75 -6.22 -5.79
CA GLU A 76 13.78 -6.94 -4.95
C GLU A 76 12.39 -6.30 -4.98
N SER A 77 12.30 -4.99 -5.19
CA SER A 77 11.02 -4.26 -5.26
C SER A 77 10.12 -4.74 -6.40
N LYS A 78 10.69 -5.16 -7.54
CA LYS A 78 9.93 -5.69 -8.69
C LYS A 78 9.38 -7.11 -8.48
N ARG A 79 9.92 -7.88 -7.53
CA ARG A 79 9.51 -9.27 -7.26
C ARG A 79 8.25 -9.37 -6.39
N TYR A 80 7.89 -8.29 -5.70
CA TYR A 80 6.76 -8.25 -4.76
C TYR A 80 5.41 -7.82 -5.38
N LEU A 81 5.31 -7.73 -6.70
CA LEU A 81 4.03 -7.47 -7.40
C LEU A 81 3.63 -8.72 -8.22
N PRO A 82 2.36 -9.20 -8.21
CA PRO A 82 1.21 -8.93 -7.34
C PRO A 82 0.82 -10.13 -6.45
N ILE A 83 0.17 -9.85 -5.30
CA ILE A 83 -0.65 -10.85 -4.62
C ILE A 83 -1.99 -10.84 -5.35
N GLU A 84 -2.21 -11.78 -6.27
CA GLU A 84 -3.55 -11.97 -6.87
C GLU A 84 -4.52 -12.38 -5.77
N TYR A 85 -5.50 -11.51 -5.49
CA TYR A 85 -6.68 -11.89 -4.74
C TYR A 85 -7.72 -12.34 -5.78
N ARG A 86 -7.93 -13.66 -5.86
CA ARG A 86 -9.10 -14.28 -6.49
C ARG A 86 -10.28 -14.28 -5.54
#